data_AF-A0AAD6K3L5-F1
#
_entry.id   AF-A0AAD6K3L5-F1
#
_cell.length_a   1.000
_cell.length_b   1.000
_cell.length_c   1.000
_cell.angle_alpha   90.00
_cell.angle_beta   90.00
_cell.angle_gamma   90.00
#
_symmetry.space_group_name_H-M   'P 1'
#
loop_
_entity.id
_entity.type
_entity.pdbx_description
1 polymer ?
#
loop_
_entity_poly.entity_id
_entity_poly.type
_entity_poly.pdbx_seq_one_letter_code
_entity_poly.pdbx_strand_id
1 'polypeptide(L)'
;MGGSKWRGWTRQCISTAKLSVLVNWHPTEDFAMEKGLRQGDSLSPFVFTIAAEGFSKMLERGCSMGLTEGISHGQNQMQITHHQFVDDILIFRLKKSLLSSKYEKNSPVL
;
A
#
# COMPACT_ATOMS: atom_id res chain seq x y z
N MET A 1 -13.75 9.77 24.26
CA MET A 1 -12.49 10.27 24.87
C MET A 1 -11.21 9.54 24.41
N GLY A 2 -11.24 8.34 23.82
CA GLY A 2 -10.03 7.62 23.41
C GLY A 2 -9.35 8.07 22.10
N GLY A 3 -10.12 8.54 21.10
CA GLY A 3 -9.58 8.81 19.77
C GLY A 3 -8.60 9.99 19.69
N SER A 4 -8.83 11.07 20.44
CA SER A 4 -7.91 12.23 20.46
C SER A 4 -6.53 11.86 21.01
N LYS A 5 -6.49 11.06 22.08
CA LYS A 5 -5.25 10.57 22.71
C LYS A 5 -4.47 9.66 21.77
N TRP A 6 -5.16 8.69 21.13
CA TRP A 6 -4.52 7.80 20.16
C TRP A 6 -3.93 8.56 18.97
N ARG A 7 -4.66 9.52 18.39
CA ARG A 7 -4.13 10.40 17.33
C ARG A 7 -2.88 11.17 17.79
N GLY A 8 -2.87 11.62 19.05
CA GLY A 8 -1.71 12.29 19.65
C GLY A 8 -0.48 11.37 19.69
N TRP A 9 -0.64 10.13 20.13
CA TRP A 9 0.42 9.13 20.14
C TRP A 9 0.92 8.79 18.74
N THR A 10 0.00 8.53 17.80
CA THR A 10 0.35 8.29 16.40
C THR A 10 1.12 9.46 15.80
N ARG A 11 0.67 10.70 16.05
CA ARG A 11 1.38 11.90 15.59
C ARG A 11 2.79 11.97 16.15
N GLN A 12 2.95 11.74 17.45
CA GLN A 12 4.26 11.76 18.10
C GLN A 12 5.20 10.70 17.49
N CYS A 13 4.74 9.46 17.31
CA CYS A 13 5.54 8.38 16.71
C CYS A 13 6.05 8.73 15.30
N ILE A 14 5.24 9.44 14.50
CA ILE A 14 5.59 9.80 13.13
C ILE A 14 6.45 11.07 13.07
N SER A 15 6.22 12.06 13.94
CA SER A 15 6.84 13.37 13.83
C SER A 15 8.11 13.58 14.66
N THR A 16 8.39 12.73 15.66
CA THR A 16 9.52 12.94 16.57
C THR A 16 10.59 11.86 16.50
N ALA A 17 10.56 11.01 15.48
CA ALA A 17 11.58 9.99 15.28
C ALA A 17 12.92 10.64 14.93
N LYS A 18 13.97 10.24 15.66
CA LYS A 18 15.36 10.60 15.42
C LYS A 18 16.19 9.33 15.28
N LEU A 19 17.26 9.42 14.50
CA LEU A 19 18.19 8.32 14.26
C LEU A 19 19.63 8.85 14.39
N SER A 20 20.53 8.01 14.89
CA SER A 20 21.98 8.16 14.75
C SER A 20 22.54 6.91 14.10
N VAL A 21 23.64 7.07 13.36
CA VAL A 21 24.33 5.96 12.69
C VAL A 21 25.57 5.61 13.49
N LEU A 22 25.87 4.33 13.65
CA LEU A 22 27.12 3.88 14.26
C LEU A 22 28.24 3.83 13.21
N VAL A 23 29.29 4.62 13.40
CA VAL A 23 30.51 4.61 12.57
C VAL A 23 31.66 4.13 13.45
N ASN A 24 32.27 2.99 13.09
CA ASN A 24 33.28 2.33 13.93
C ASN A 24 32.83 2.16 15.39
N TRP A 25 31.57 1.77 15.59
CA TRP A 25 30.94 1.60 16.92
C TRP A 25 30.70 2.88 17.71
N HIS A 26 30.98 4.05 17.14
CA HIS A 26 30.71 5.34 17.75
C HIS A 26 29.48 5.97 17.10
N PRO A 27 28.48 6.44 17.88
CA PRO A 27 27.29 7.08 17.32
C PRO A 27 27.64 8.44 16.72
N THR A 28 27.05 8.75 15.56
CA THR A 28 27.01 10.11 15.01
C THR A 28 26.05 10.99 15.80
N GLU A 29 26.02 12.28 15.47
CA GLU A 29 24.93 13.16 15.90
C GLU A 29 23.57 12.63 15.40
N ASP A 30 22.53 12.87 16.21
CA ASP A 30 21.17 12.52 15.87
C ASP A 30 20.62 13.43 14.78
N PHE A 31 19.89 12.85 13.83
CA PHE A 31 19.14 13.58 12.82
C PHE A 31 17.66 13.16 12.83
N ALA A 32 16.78 14.08 12.43
CA ALA A 32 15.35 13.81 12.34
C ALA A 32 15.04 12.91 11.14
N MET A 33 14.13 11.95 11.33
CA MET A 33 13.63 11.15 10.22
C MET A 33 12.60 11.95 9.43
N GLU A 34 12.83 12.15 8.13
CA GLU A 34 11.85 12.81 7.23
C GLU A 34 10.82 11.84 6.65
N LYS A 35 11.19 10.55 6.56
CA LYS A 35 10.40 9.50 5.93
C LYS A 35 10.45 8.21 6.73
N GLY A 36 9.40 7.42 6.59
CA GLY A 36 9.28 6.10 7.21
C GLY A 36 8.83 6.17 8.67
N LEU A 37 8.73 4.99 9.27
CA LEU A 37 8.41 4.82 10.68
C LEU A 37 9.64 4.30 11.43
N ARG A 38 9.72 4.57 12.73
CA ARG A 38 10.82 4.07 13.55
C ARG A 38 10.73 2.55 13.65
N GLN A 39 11.73 1.84 13.11
CA GLN A 39 11.83 0.39 13.29
C GLN A 39 12.09 0.07 14.76
N GLY A 40 11.40 -0.95 15.29
CA GLY A 40 11.47 -1.30 16.72
C GLY A 40 10.60 -0.44 17.65
N ASP A 41 9.84 0.54 17.14
CA ASP A 41 8.75 1.16 17.91
C ASP A 41 7.52 0.23 17.91
N SER A 42 6.94 -0.03 19.08
CA SER A 42 5.77 -0.90 19.25
C SER A 42 4.51 -0.38 18.55
N LEU A 43 4.43 0.91 18.24
CA LEU A 43 3.31 1.51 17.50
C LEU A 43 3.49 1.48 15.98
N SER A 44 4.72 1.39 15.48
CA SER A 44 5.01 1.40 14.04
C SER A 44 4.27 0.32 13.24
N PRO A 45 4.18 -0.95 13.70
CA PRO A 45 3.43 -1.98 12.98
C PRO A 45 1.95 -1.63 12.83
N PHE A 46 1.33 -1.04 13.85
CA PHE A 46 -0.09 -0.67 13.80
C PHE A 46 -0.34 0.48 12.83
N VAL A 47 0.52 1.49 12.83
CA VAL A 47 0.44 2.62 11.90
C VAL A 47 0.66 2.16 10.46
N PHE A 48 1.60 1.24 10.23
CA PHE A 48 1.83 0.64 8.92
C PHE A 48 0.59 -0.09 8.41
N THR A 49 -0.03 -0.95 9.22
CA THR A 49 -1.25 -1.67 8.84
C THR A 49 -2.40 -0.75 8.46
N ILE A 50 -2.60 0.36 9.19
CA ILE A 50 -3.63 1.34 8.85
C ILE A 50 -3.35 2.00 7.49
N ALA A 51 -2.09 2.35 7.21
CA ALA A 51 -1.71 2.92 5.93
C ALA A 51 -1.91 1.92 4.77
N ALA A 52 -1.52 0.66 4.97
CA ALA A 52 -1.70 -0.44 4.02
C ALA A 52 -3.19 -0.66 3.69
N GLU A 53 -4.04 -0.75 4.72
CA GLU A 53 -5.50 -0.87 4.55
C GLU A 53 -6.11 0.34 3.81
N GLY A 54 -5.64 1.55 4.13
CA GLY A 54 -6.04 2.77 3.42
C GLY A 54 -5.68 2.72 1.93
N PHE A 55 -4.49 2.24 1.61
CA PHE A 55 -4.04 2.02 0.24
C PHE A 55 -4.88 0.96 -0.49
N SER A 56 -5.21 -0.16 0.18
CA SER A 56 -6.10 -1.20 -0.36
C SER A 56 -7.46 -0.64 -0.77
N LYS A 57 -8.09 0.14 0.12
CA LYS A 57 -9.38 0.80 -0.13
C LYS A 57 -9.31 1.84 -1.25
N MET A 58 -8.18 2.53 -1.40
CA MET A 58 -7.99 3.45 -2.51
C MET A 58 -7.99 2.71 -3.86
N LEU A 59 -7.35 1.54 -3.94
CA LEU A 59 -7.35 0.72 -5.15
C LEU A 59 -8.75 0.19 -5.48
N GLU A 60 -9.47 -0.31 -4.49
CA GLU A 60 -10.87 -0.76 -4.65
C GLU A 60 -11.77 0.37 -5.14
N ARG A 61 -11.65 1.57 -4.53
CA ARG A 61 -12.39 2.76 -4.96
C ARG A 61 -12.00 3.19 -6.38
N GLY A 62 -10.73 3.08 -6.74
CA GLY A 62 -10.28 3.30 -8.11
C GLY A 62 -10.98 2.37 -9.11
N CYS A 63 -11.20 1.11 -8.74
CA CYS A 63 -11.98 0.16 -9.53
C CYS A 63 -13.46 0.50 -9.61
N SER A 64 -14.10 0.84 -8.49
CA SER A 64 -15.52 1.22 -8.50
C SER A 64 -15.80 2.49 -9.31
N MET A 65 -14.81 3.39 -9.39
CA MET A 65 -14.86 4.60 -10.22
C MET A 65 -14.44 4.37 -11.68
N GLY A 66 -14.05 3.14 -12.05
CA GLY A 66 -13.57 2.83 -13.40
C GLY A 66 -12.22 3.45 -13.78
N LEU A 67 -11.47 3.98 -12.81
CA LEU A 67 -10.13 4.58 -13.02
C LEU A 67 -9.05 3.51 -13.25
N THR A 68 -9.26 2.32 -12.70
CA THR A 68 -8.43 1.14 -12.90
C THR A 68 -9.30 -0.12 -12.89
N GLU A 69 -8.77 -1.23 -13.38
CA GLU A 69 -9.50 -2.51 -13.46
C GLU A 69 -8.60 -3.59 -12.90
N GLY A 70 -9.08 -4.29 -11.87
CA GLY A 70 -8.40 -5.42 -11.27
C GLY A 70 -8.57 -6.68 -12.12
N ILE A 71 -8.08 -7.81 -11.62
CA ILE A 71 -8.40 -9.10 -12.21
C ILE A 71 -9.74 -9.55 -11.64
N SER A 72 -10.73 -9.74 -12.52
CA SER A 72 -12.00 -10.35 -12.15
C SER A 72 -11.87 -11.87 -12.14
N HIS A 73 -12.31 -12.52 -11.05
CA HIS A 73 -12.40 -13.97 -10.98
C HIS A 73 -13.83 -14.43 -10.67
N GLY A 74 -14.32 -15.40 -11.44
CA GLY A 74 -15.62 -16.05 -11.23
C GLY A 74 -16.85 -15.21 -11.56
N GLN A 75 -18.03 -15.80 -11.32
CA GLN A 75 -19.34 -15.18 -11.60
C GLN A 75 -19.68 -14.01 -10.66
N ASN A 76 -19.01 -13.92 -9.50
CA ASN A 76 -19.28 -12.90 -8.46
C ASN A 76 -18.60 -11.55 -8.72
N GLN A 77 -17.90 -11.36 -9.85
CA GLN A 77 -17.26 -10.09 -10.25
C GLN A 77 -16.34 -9.46 -9.18
N MET A 78 -15.75 -10.27 -8.29
CA MET A 78 -14.79 -9.77 -7.31
C MET A 78 -13.53 -9.28 -8.04
N GLN A 79 -13.19 -8.01 -7.86
CA GLN A 79 -12.03 -7.38 -8.46
C GLN A 79 -10.83 -7.54 -7.54
N ILE A 80 -9.91 -8.44 -7.89
CA ILE A 80 -8.63 -8.59 -7.20
C ILE A 80 -7.70 -7.50 -7.73
N THR A 81 -7.38 -6.51 -6.89
CA THR A 81 -6.56 -5.35 -7.30
C THR A 81 -5.11 -5.45 -6.84
N HIS A 82 -4.83 -6.14 -5.74
CA HIS A 82 -3.49 -6.25 -5.19
C HIS A 82 -3.35 -7.46 -4.24
N HIS A 83 -2.11 -7.84 -3.98
CA HIS A 83 -1.71 -8.72 -2.89
C HIS A 83 -0.61 -8.01 -2.08
N GLN A 84 -0.83 -7.80 -0.79
CA GLN A 84 0.08 -7.04 0.08
C GLN A 84 0.72 -7.94 1.15
N PHE A 85 2.02 -7.75 1.36
CA PHE A 85 2.81 -8.26 2.48
C PHE A 85 3.56 -7.09 3.15
N VAL A 86 4.35 -7.38 4.19
CA VAL A 86 5.11 -6.37 4.94
C VAL A 86 6.10 -5.61 4.05
N ASP A 87 6.83 -6.34 3.22
CA ASP A 87 7.92 -5.76 2.42
C ASP A 87 7.54 -5.53 0.94
N ASP A 88 6.51 -6.23 0.46
CA ASP A 88 6.15 -6.26 -0.96
C ASP A 88 4.67 -6.03 -1.22
N ILE A 89 4.39 -5.34 -2.33
CA ILE A 89 3.03 -5.16 -2.84
C ILE A 89 3.01 -5.54 -4.32
N LEU A 90 2.20 -6.55 -4.66
CA LEU A 90 1.87 -6.90 -6.05
C LEU A 90 0.56 -6.21 -6.43
N ILE A 91 0.59 -5.39 -7.47
CA ILE A 91 -0.61 -4.72 -8.01
C ILE A 91 -1.02 -5.41 -9.31
N PHE A 92 -2.28 -5.82 -9.38
CA PHE A 92 -2.87 -6.46 -10.54
C PHE A 92 -3.71 -5.46 -11.32
N ARG A 93 -3.45 -5.36 -12.64
CA ARG A 93 -4.23 -4.50 -13.53
C ARG A 93 -4.48 -5.17 -14.87
N LEU A 94 -5.73 -5.14 -15.32
CA LEU A 94 -6.08 -5.53 -16.69
C LEU A 94 -5.86 -4.34 -17.64
N LYS A 95 -5.18 -4.61 -18.75
CA LYS A 95 -5.05 -3.64 -19.86
C LYS A 95 -6.07 -4.00 -20.94
N LYS A 96 -7.10 -3.16 -21.09
CA LYS A 96 -8.16 -3.34 -22.11
C LYS A 96 -7.64 -3.44 -23.56
N SER A 97 -6.45 -2.94 -23.87
CA SER A 97 -5.92 -2.94 -25.26
C SER A 97 -5.45 -4.32 -25.78
N LEU A 98 -5.33 -5.35 -24.93
CA LEU A 98 -4.90 -6.70 -25.37
C LEU A 98 -6.07 -7.67 -25.64
N LEU A 99 -7.27 -7.35 -25.15
CA LEU A 99 -8.46 -8.19 -25.37
C LEU A 99 -9.07 -7.97 -26.76
N SER A 100 -9.07 -6.73 -27.26
CA SER A 100 -9.52 -6.43 -28.62
C SER A 100 -8.65 -7.13 -29.69
N SER A 101 -7.32 -7.13 -29.54
CA SER A 101 -6.43 -7.80 -30.48
C SER A 101 -6.51 -9.34 -30.48
N LYS A 102 -6.96 -9.97 -29.39
CA LYS A 102 -7.12 -11.44 -29.32
C LYS A 102 -8.48 -11.91 -29.83
N TYR A 103 -9.55 -11.13 -29.60
CA TYR A 103 -10.88 -11.45 -30.14
C TYR A 103 -10.94 -11.31 -31.66
N GLU A 104 -10.23 -10.34 -32.24
CA GLU A 104 -10.20 -10.12 -33.68
C GLU A 104 -9.39 -11.20 -34.44
N LYS A 105 -8.46 -11.87 -33.78
CA LYS A 105 -7.62 -12.94 -34.38
C LYS A 105 -8.18 -14.36 -34.25
N ASN A 106 -9.18 -14.58 -33.38
CA ASN A 106 -9.77 -15.89 -33.10
C ASN A 106 -11.27 -15.96 -33.43
N SER A 107 -11.83 -14.99 -34.17
CA SER A 107 -13.19 -15.11 -34.68
C SER A 107 -13.24 -16.21 -35.75
N PRO A 108 -14.08 -17.26 -35.62
CA PRO A 108 -14.27 -18.20 -36.71
C PRO A 108 -14.90 -17.44 -37.89
N VAL A 109 -14.19 -17.40 -39.00
CA VAL A 109 -14.70 -16.90 -40.27
C VAL A 109 -15.86 -17.81 -40.66
N LEU A 110 -17.08 -17.25 -40.70
CA LEU A 110 -18.20 -17.87 -41.42
C LEU A 110 -17.94 -17.79 -42.92
#